data_AF-A0A929D936-F1
#
_entry.id   AF-A0A929D936-F1
#
_cell.length_a   1.000
_cell.length_b   1.000
_cell.length_c   1.000
_cell.angle_alpha   90.00
_cell.angle_beta   90.00
_cell.angle_gamma   90.00
#
_symmetry.space_group_name_H-M   'P 1'
#
loop_
_entity.id
_entity.type
_entity.pdbx_description
1 polymer ?
#
loop_
_entity_poly.entity_id
_entity_poly.type
_entity_poly.pdbx_seq_one_letter_code
_entity_poly.pdbx_strand_id
1 'polypeptide(L)'
;MRKALLTIAFLALATFGCAGIELAPTSPPTVTQAPVLGEAVVESIEILILMSFPVQVNVVARGNFPDGCTTIDQIVRERDGNTFLATITTIRPANQMCTDALVPFEKVISLDVYGLPAGVYTVIVNGVSDTFELMADNVLQTEGPSLGAIGGLAWHDLCAPPWGEAPPSPPEGCVESSGGGYEANGILEPGEPGIPGVLIALGVGDCPSTGLDTAITDGDGSYVFAELGAGTYCVSIDPLDGTNESILIPGGWTYPALDVGSATVTLAEGAEELDVDFGWDHQFLP
;
A
#
# COMPACT_ATOMS: atom_id res chain seq x y z
N MET A 1 58.66 57.24 -27.89
CA MET A 1 59.78 56.59 -28.59
C MET A 1 59.22 55.67 -29.65
N ARG A 2 59.69 55.80 -30.91
CA ARG A 2 59.69 54.83 -32.03
C ARG A 2 58.33 54.25 -32.49
N LYS A 3 58.02 54.08 -33.77
CA LYS A 3 58.51 54.54 -35.09
C LYS A 3 57.43 53.98 -36.04
N ALA A 4 56.82 54.80 -36.89
CA ALA A 4 55.91 54.35 -37.94
C ALA A 4 56.69 53.54 -39.00
N LEU A 5 56.13 52.42 -39.48
CA LEU A 5 56.66 51.69 -40.63
C LEU A 5 55.56 51.49 -41.68
N LEU A 6 55.92 51.86 -42.90
CA LEU A 6 55.17 51.94 -44.14
C LEU A 6 55.38 50.63 -44.94
N THR A 7 54.35 50.00 -45.51
CA THR A 7 54.53 48.93 -46.50
C THR A 7 53.32 48.89 -47.45
N ILE A 8 53.44 49.54 -48.62
CA ILE A 8 53.59 48.99 -49.99
C ILE A 8 52.38 48.18 -50.49
N ALA A 9 51.68 48.77 -51.48
CA ALA A 9 50.60 48.17 -52.25
C ALA A 9 51.15 47.30 -53.39
N PHE A 10 50.57 46.11 -53.59
CA PHE A 10 50.75 45.28 -54.78
C PHE A 10 49.39 45.08 -55.47
N LEU A 11 49.34 45.50 -56.73
CA LEU A 11 48.21 45.40 -57.66
C LEU A 11 48.26 44.02 -58.32
N ALA A 12 47.20 43.20 -58.20
CA ALA A 12 47.08 41.91 -58.88
C ALA A 12 45.93 41.93 -59.89
N LEU A 13 46.26 41.53 -61.12
CA LEU A 13 45.44 41.51 -62.33
C LEU A 13 44.25 40.53 -62.24
N ALA A 14 43.13 40.95 -62.82
CA ALA A 14 41.92 40.16 -63.01
C ALA A 14 42.03 39.22 -64.22
N THR A 15 41.57 37.98 -64.07
CA THR A 15 41.25 37.06 -65.17
C THR A 15 39.77 36.71 -65.11
N PHE A 16 39.02 37.14 -66.13
CA PHE A 16 37.62 36.80 -66.35
C PHE A 16 37.52 35.41 -67.00
N GLY A 17 37.03 34.42 -66.25
CA GLY A 17 36.67 33.10 -66.77
C GLY A 17 35.19 33.06 -67.18
N CYS A 18 34.90 32.58 -68.39
CA CYS A 18 33.55 32.35 -68.90
C CYS A 18 32.80 31.31 -68.04
N ALA A 19 31.68 31.72 -67.43
CA ALA A 19 30.72 30.81 -66.82
C ALA A 19 29.82 30.19 -67.91
N GLY A 20 29.91 28.88 -68.09
CA GLY A 20 28.86 28.10 -68.76
C GLY A 20 27.65 27.98 -67.83
N ILE A 21 26.48 28.38 -68.31
CA ILE A 21 25.22 28.18 -67.60
C ILE A 21 24.79 26.73 -67.86
N GLU A 22 25.01 25.86 -66.89
CA GLU A 22 24.39 24.53 -66.85
C GLU A 22 22.95 24.70 -66.36
N LEU A 23 21.98 24.49 -67.26
CA LEU A 23 20.57 24.46 -66.88
C LEU A 23 20.34 23.20 -66.05
N ALA A 24 20.18 23.38 -64.74
CA ALA A 24 19.77 22.29 -63.85
C ALA A 24 18.45 21.68 -64.36
N PRO A 25 18.32 20.33 -64.43
CA PRO A 25 17.06 19.71 -64.78
C PRO A 25 16.03 20.05 -63.70
N THR A 26 15.02 20.84 -64.05
CA THR A 26 13.87 21.09 -63.19
C THR A 26 13.02 19.83 -63.14
N SER A 27 13.25 18.97 -62.14
CA SER A 27 12.29 17.94 -61.78
C SER A 27 10.94 18.62 -61.49
N PRO A 28 9.82 18.17 -62.10
CA PRO A 28 8.51 18.73 -61.78
C PRO A 28 8.23 18.57 -60.27
N PRO A 29 7.52 19.54 -59.64
CA PRO A 29 7.21 19.44 -58.22
C PRO A 29 6.45 18.14 -57.96
N THR A 30 6.99 17.28 -57.09
CA THR A 30 6.26 16.12 -56.59
C THR A 30 4.99 16.64 -55.91
N VAL A 31 3.83 16.38 -56.52
CA VAL A 31 2.55 16.64 -55.88
C VAL A 31 2.42 15.63 -54.74
N THR A 32 2.82 16.02 -53.53
CA THR A 32 2.57 15.23 -52.32
C THR A 32 1.07 15.26 -52.06
N GLN A 33 0.37 14.27 -52.58
CA GLN A 33 -1.06 14.11 -52.36
C GLN A 33 -1.24 13.65 -50.91
N ALA A 34 -2.14 14.32 -50.18
CA ALA A 34 -2.36 14.02 -48.77
C ALA A 34 -2.86 12.58 -48.59
N PRO A 35 -2.46 11.88 -47.52
CA PRO A 35 -2.95 10.53 -47.25
C PRO A 35 -4.46 10.54 -47.00
N VAL A 36 -5.12 9.43 -47.34
CA VAL A 36 -6.55 9.22 -47.11
C VAL A 36 -6.73 8.65 -45.70
N LEU A 37 -7.57 9.30 -44.90
CA LEU A 37 -7.96 8.84 -43.57
C LEU A 37 -9.31 8.10 -43.63
N GLY A 38 -9.48 7.11 -42.78
CA GLY A 38 -10.73 6.36 -42.64
C GLY A 38 -10.85 5.69 -41.28
N GLU A 39 -11.84 4.81 -41.14
CA GLU A 39 -12.00 3.93 -39.98
C GLU A 39 -11.70 2.49 -40.38
N ALA A 40 -11.11 1.72 -39.46
CA ALA A 40 -10.89 0.29 -39.68
C ALA A 40 -12.24 -0.46 -39.68
N VAL A 41 -12.41 -1.41 -40.59
CA VAL A 41 -13.57 -2.31 -40.57
C VAL A 41 -13.30 -3.39 -39.53
N VAL A 42 -13.95 -3.29 -38.37
CA VAL A 42 -13.89 -4.28 -37.29
C VAL A 42 -15.00 -5.31 -37.52
N GLU A 43 -14.66 -6.59 -37.49
CA GLU A 43 -15.59 -7.70 -37.69
C GLU A 43 -15.99 -8.35 -36.36
N SER A 44 -15.07 -8.41 -35.41
CA SER A 44 -15.33 -8.95 -34.08
C SER A 44 -14.48 -8.30 -33.01
N ILE A 45 -14.97 -8.35 -31.78
CA ILE A 45 -14.21 -8.01 -30.58
C ILE A 45 -14.29 -9.16 -29.59
N GLU A 46 -13.22 -9.36 -28.82
CA GLU A 46 -13.15 -10.31 -27.71
C GLU A 46 -12.65 -9.56 -26.47
N ILE A 47 -13.42 -9.62 -25.38
CA ILE A 47 -13.05 -8.95 -24.12
C ILE A 47 -12.32 -9.94 -23.22
N LEU A 48 -11.11 -9.58 -22.81
CA LEU A 48 -10.25 -10.34 -21.92
C LEU A 48 -10.15 -9.62 -20.56
N ILE A 49 -10.75 -10.23 -19.53
CA ILE A 49 -10.65 -9.78 -18.14
C ILE A 49 -9.48 -10.54 -17.50
N LEU A 50 -8.45 -9.82 -17.06
CA LEU A 50 -7.30 -10.43 -16.39
C LEU A 50 -7.61 -10.58 -14.89
N MET A 51 -7.35 -11.77 -14.35
CA MET A 51 -7.56 -12.12 -12.94
C MET A 51 -6.48 -11.53 -12.01
N SER A 52 -6.09 -10.27 -12.22
CA SER A 52 -5.29 -9.48 -11.30
C SER A 52 -6.17 -8.51 -10.54
N PHE A 53 -5.71 -8.01 -9.39
CA PHE A 53 -6.32 -6.87 -8.73
C PHE A 53 -5.29 -5.72 -8.66
N PRO A 54 -5.64 -4.50 -9.13
CA PRO A 54 -6.89 -4.13 -9.81
C PRO A 54 -7.13 -4.94 -11.08
N VAL A 55 -8.42 -5.17 -11.38
CA VAL A 55 -8.89 -5.85 -12.59
C VAL A 55 -8.42 -5.06 -13.80
N GLN A 56 -7.86 -5.76 -14.78
CA GLN A 56 -7.47 -5.19 -16.06
C GLN A 56 -8.36 -5.77 -17.16
N VAL A 57 -8.85 -4.91 -18.05
CA VAL A 57 -9.70 -5.31 -19.18
C VAL A 57 -9.02 -4.90 -20.48
N ASN A 58 -8.77 -5.91 -21.32
CA ASN A 58 -8.25 -5.73 -22.68
C ASN A 58 -9.31 -6.16 -23.68
N VAL A 59 -9.38 -5.46 -24.81
CA VAL A 59 -10.27 -5.82 -25.92
C VAL A 59 -9.43 -6.14 -27.14
N VAL A 60 -9.61 -7.33 -27.68
CA VAL A 60 -8.96 -7.79 -28.91
C VAL A 60 -9.92 -7.52 -30.07
N ALA A 61 -9.65 -6.47 -30.86
CA ALA A 61 -10.41 -6.15 -32.04
C ALA A 61 -9.78 -6.81 -33.28
N ARG A 62 -10.61 -7.50 -34.08
CA ARG A 62 -10.20 -8.17 -35.32
C ARG A 62 -11.03 -7.68 -36.49
N GLY A 63 -10.40 -7.58 -37.65
CA GLY A 63 -11.07 -7.17 -38.87
C GLY A 63 -10.13 -7.17 -40.07
N ASN A 64 -10.50 -6.45 -41.12
CA ASN A 64 -9.74 -6.40 -42.36
C ASN A 64 -9.56 -4.96 -42.87
N PHE A 65 -8.37 -4.65 -43.37
CA PHE A 65 -8.13 -3.49 -44.21
C PHE A 65 -8.62 -3.75 -45.64
N PRO A 66 -9.10 -2.72 -46.36
CA PRO A 66 -9.63 -2.88 -47.71
C PRO A 66 -8.55 -3.20 -48.76
N ASP A 67 -7.28 -2.91 -48.46
CA ASP A 67 -6.15 -3.12 -49.36
C ASP A 67 -4.83 -3.31 -48.61
N GLY A 68 -3.77 -3.59 -49.38
CA GLY A 68 -2.43 -3.86 -48.86
C GLY A 68 -1.62 -2.65 -48.37
N CYS A 69 -2.14 -1.42 -48.46
CA CYS A 69 -1.43 -0.21 -48.02
C CYS A 69 -2.06 0.45 -46.80
N THR A 70 -3.32 0.16 -46.52
CA THR A 70 -4.03 0.74 -45.41
C THR A 70 -3.47 0.19 -44.09
N THR A 71 -3.19 1.09 -43.15
CA THR A 71 -2.65 0.75 -41.82
C THR A 71 -3.41 1.52 -40.74
N ILE A 72 -3.25 1.13 -39.47
CA ILE A 72 -3.81 1.87 -38.33
C ILE A 72 -3.05 3.19 -38.18
N ASP A 73 -3.79 4.28 -38.12
CA ASP A 73 -3.28 5.62 -37.78
C ASP A 73 -3.17 5.75 -36.25
N GLN A 74 -4.30 5.64 -35.56
CA GLN A 74 -4.38 5.74 -34.11
C GLN A 74 -5.62 5.03 -33.56
N ILE A 75 -5.68 4.93 -32.23
CA ILE A 75 -6.82 4.39 -31.49
C ILE A 75 -7.20 5.42 -30.44
N VAL A 76 -8.32 6.09 -30.66
CA VAL A 76 -8.90 7.04 -29.70
C VAL A 76 -9.80 6.25 -28.76
N ARG A 77 -9.66 6.48 -27.45
CA ARG A 77 -10.46 5.83 -26.42
C ARG A 77 -11.16 6.90 -25.62
N GLU A 78 -12.47 6.79 -25.51
CA GLU A 78 -13.32 7.66 -24.72
C GLU A 78 -14.24 6.81 -23.85
N ARG A 79 -14.79 7.41 -22.80
CA ARG A 79 -15.78 6.77 -21.95
C ARG A 79 -16.91 7.74 -21.66
N ASP A 80 -18.14 7.28 -21.87
CA ASP A 80 -19.37 7.95 -21.47
C ASP A 80 -20.16 7.05 -20.52
N GLY A 81 -20.17 7.41 -19.24
CA GLY A 81 -20.72 6.57 -18.17
C GLY A 81 -20.11 5.17 -18.17
N ASN A 82 -20.95 4.15 -18.39
CA ASN A 82 -20.56 2.73 -18.44
C ASN A 82 -20.19 2.25 -19.86
N THR A 83 -20.11 3.15 -20.84
CA THR A 83 -19.78 2.80 -22.23
C THR A 83 -18.37 3.25 -22.58
N PHE A 84 -17.52 2.30 -22.94
CA PHE A 84 -16.21 2.55 -23.55
C PHE A 84 -16.35 2.62 -25.06
N LEU A 85 -15.92 3.73 -25.65
CA LEU A 85 -15.86 3.90 -27.10
C LEU A 85 -14.39 3.87 -27.53
N ALA A 86 -14.06 2.96 -28.45
CA ALA A 86 -12.75 2.92 -29.10
C ALA A 86 -12.90 3.12 -30.60
N THR A 87 -12.24 4.15 -31.13
CA THR A 87 -12.23 4.45 -32.56
C THR A 87 -10.84 4.15 -33.13
N ILE A 88 -10.74 3.10 -33.94
CA ILE A 88 -9.54 2.72 -34.70
C ILE A 88 -9.60 3.44 -36.05
N THR A 89 -8.80 4.48 -36.22
CA THR A 89 -8.67 5.16 -37.52
C THR A 89 -7.59 4.51 -38.37
N THR A 90 -7.72 4.63 -39.67
CA THR A 90 -6.77 4.11 -40.65
C THR A 90 -6.21 5.24 -41.51
N ILE A 91 -5.00 5.00 -42.01
CA ILE A 91 -4.32 5.89 -42.96
C ILE A 91 -3.85 5.08 -44.17
N ARG A 92 -4.07 5.65 -45.35
CA ARG A 92 -3.68 5.08 -46.64
C ARG A 92 -2.91 6.11 -47.46
N PRO A 93 -1.71 5.81 -47.96
CA PRO A 93 -0.97 6.71 -48.84
C PRO A 93 -1.69 6.89 -50.18
N ALA A 94 -1.87 8.14 -50.62
CA ALA A 94 -2.60 8.45 -51.85
C ALA A 94 -1.81 8.15 -53.14
N ASN A 95 -0.47 8.14 -53.06
CA ASN A 95 0.42 8.04 -54.22
C ASN A 95 1.00 6.64 -54.44
N GLN A 96 0.53 5.62 -53.72
CA GLN A 96 1.05 4.25 -53.80
C GLN A 96 0.06 3.34 -54.52
N MET A 97 0.58 2.43 -55.36
CA MET A 97 -0.21 1.33 -55.91
C MET A 97 -0.36 0.25 -54.84
N CYS A 98 -1.60 -0.10 -54.53
CA CYS A 98 -1.96 -1.01 -53.46
C CYS A 98 -2.64 -2.24 -54.04
N THR A 99 -2.53 -3.38 -53.37
CA THR A 99 -3.26 -4.59 -53.76
C THR A 99 -4.71 -4.49 -53.32
N ASP A 100 -5.67 -4.84 -54.16
CA ASP A 100 -7.10 -4.87 -53.81
C ASP A 100 -7.51 -6.09 -52.96
N ALA A 101 -6.56 -6.68 -52.24
CA ALA A 101 -6.79 -7.82 -51.37
C ALA A 101 -7.00 -7.34 -49.92
N LEU A 102 -7.99 -7.95 -49.25
CA LEU A 102 -8.22 -7.71 -47.83
C LEU A 102 -7.03 -8.18 -47.00
N VAL A 103 -6.58 -7.32 -46.08
CA VAL A 103 -5.48 -7.64 -45.15
C VAL A 103 -6.02 -7.70 -43.73
N PRO A 104 -5.95 -8.86 -43.05
CA PRO A 104 -6.46 -8.98 -41.69
C PRO A 104 -5.60 -8.19 -40.71
N PHE A 105 -6.24 -7.65 -39.68
CA PHE A 105 -5.57 -7.04 -38.54
C PHE A 105 -6.13 -7.55 -37.22
N GLU A 106 -5.27 -7.53 -36.20
CA GLU A 106 -5.63 -7.78 -34.82
C GLU A 106 -4.98 -6.70 -33.94
N LYS A 107 -5.77 -6.13 -33.02
CA LYS A 107 -5.27 -5.10 -32.12
C LYS A 107 -5.84 -5.24 -30.72
N VAL A 108 -4.94 -5.22 -29.73
CA VAL A 108 -5.29 -5.20 -28.32
C VAL A 108 -5.43 -3.76 -27.84
N ILE A 109 -6.56 -3.46 -27.21
CA ILE A 109 -6.94 -2.15 -26.67
C ILE A 109 -7.16 -2.30 -25.18
N SER A 110 -6.31 -1.69 -24.36
CA SER A 110 -6.51 -1.65 -22.91
C SER A 110 -7.51 -0.57 -22.52
N LEU A 111 -8.47 -0.93 -21.67
CA LEU A 111 -9.48 -0.02 -21.13
C LEU A 111 -9.06 0.50 -19.76
N ASP A 112 -9.32 1.78 -19.51
CA ASP A 112 -9.10 2.39 -18.20
C ASP A 112 -10.30 2.10 -17.29
N VAL A 113 -10.23 0.95 -16.64
CA VAL A 113 -11.27 0.43 -15.73
C VAL A 113 -10.95 0.68 -14.26
N TYR A 114 -9.88 1.41 -13.96
CA TYR A 114 -9.47 1.68 -12.59
C TYR A 114 -10.42 2.68 -11.92
N GLY A 115 -10.75 2.40 -10.65
CA GLY A 115 -11.62 3.25 -9.84
C GLY A 115 -13.11 3.15 -10.17
N LEU A 116 -13.53 2.15 -10.95
CA LEU A 116 -14.91 2.02 -11.40
C LEU A 116 -15.73 1.15 -10.47
N PRO A 117 -17.01 1.50 -10.22
CA PRO A 117 -17.89 0.70 -9.39
C PRO A 117 -18.21 -0.65 -10.04
N ALA A 118 -18.65 -1.60 -9.23
CA ALA A 118 -19.25 -2.83 -9.69
C ALA A 118 -20.40 -2.55 -10.66
N GLY A 119 -20.52 -3.36 -11.71
CA GLY A 119 -21.58 -3.22 -12.70
C GLY A 119 -21.21 -3.71 -14.09
N VAL A 120 -22.18 -3.62 -15.00
CA VAL A 120 -22.03 -4.00 -16.40
C VAL A 120 -21.59 -2.79 -17.22
N TYR A 121 -20.57 -3.00 -18.05
CA TYR A 121 -19.96 -2.02 -18.93
C TYR A 121 -20.06 -2.50 -20.37
N THR A 122 -20.30 -1.56 -21.29
CA THR A 122 -20.37 -1.82 -22.72
C THR A 122 -19.09 -1.32 -23.38
N VAL A 123 -18.55 -2.08 -24.32
CA VAL A 123 -17.45 -1.64 -25.18
C VAL A 123 -17.94 -1.59 -26.61
N ILE A 124 -17.65 -0.48 -27.30
CA ILE A 124 -17.95 -0.29 -28.72
C ILE A 124 -16.64 0.01 -29.44
N VAL A 125 -16.28 -0.80 -30.43
CA VAL A 125 -15.10 -0.60 -31.29
C VAL A 125 -15.54 -0.48 -32.74
N ASN A 126 -15.43 0.72 -33.33
CA ASN A 126 -15.87 1.03 -34.70
C ASN A 126 -17.25 0.42 -35.07
N GLY A 127 -18.20 0.48 -34.14
CA GLY A 127 -19.58 0.00 -34.32
C GLY A 127 -19.86 -1.44 -33.90
N VAL A 128 -18.84 -2.26 -33.58
CA VAL A 128 -19.03 -3.58 -32.98
C VAL A 128 -19.07 -3.46 -31.47
N SER A 129 -20.07 -4.06 -30.82
CA SER A 129 -20.28 -3.92 -29.37
C SER A 129 -20.32 -5.25 -28.63
N ASP A 130 -19.81 -5.26 -27.40
CA ASP A 130 -19.90 -6.36 -26.44
C ASP A 130 -19.87 -5.79 -25.00
N THR A 131 -20.08 -6.62 -23.99
CA THR A 131 -20.21 -6.21 -22.58
C THR A 131 -19.31 -7.02 -21.66
N PHE A 132 -18.85 -6.41 -20.57
CA PHE A 132 -18.20 -7.09 -19.46
C PHE A 132 -18.78 -6.64 -18.12
N GLU A 133 -18.59 -7.45 -17.08
CA GLU A 133 -19.06 -7.15 -15.73
C GLU A 133 -17.87 -7.01 -14.77
N LEU A 134 -17.85 -5.92 -14.01
CA LEU A 134 -17.05 -5.82 -12.79
C LEU A 134 -17.90 -6.33 -11.64
N MET A 135 -17.53 -7.49 -11.08
CA MET A 135 -18.26 -8.13 -9.98
C MET A 135 -18.12 -7.38 -8.65
N ALA A 136 -17.09 -6.53 -8.53
CA ALA A 136 -16.81 -5.68 -7.38
C ALA A 136 -16.20 -4.35 -7.87
N ASP A 137 -16.19 -3.34 -7.00
CA ASP A 137 -15.55 -2.06 -7.28
C ASP A 137 -14.06 -2.28 -7.61
N ASN A 138 -13.62 -1.76 -8.75
CA ASN A 138 -12.24 -1.90 -9.24
C ASN A 138 -11.33 -0.77 -8.77
N VAL A 139 -11.42 -0.46 -7.48
CA VAL A 139 -10.54 0.46 -6.76
C VAL A 139 -9.37 -0.33 -6.17
N LEU A 140 -8.19 0.25 -5.92
CA LEU A 140 -7.24 -0.41 -5.03
C LEU A 140 -7.93 -0.53 -3.66
N GLN A 141 -8.15 -1.76 -3.18
CA GLN A 141 -8.39 -2.05 -1.77
C GLN A 141 -7.11 -1.71 -0.99
N THR A 142 -6.91 -0.42 -0.75
CA THR A 142 -6.14 0.04 0.41
C THR A 142 -7.12 0.06 1.58
N GLU A 143 -6.73 -0.55 2.70
CA GLU A 143 -7.46 -0.58 3.97
C GLU A 143 -8.66 -1.56 4.03
N GLY A 144 -8.40 -2.82 4.39
CA GLY A 144 -9.26 -3.42 5.42
C GLY A 144 -9.18 -2.56 6.69
N PRO A 145 -10.08 -2.70 7.69
CA PRO A 145 -9.94 -1.93 8.93
C PRO A 145 -8.50 -2.10 9.42
N SER A 146 -7.78 -0.99 9.61
CA SER A 146 -6.40 -1.09 10.10
C SER A 146 -6.49 -1.73 11.47
N LEU A 147 -5.97 -2.95 11.60
CA LEU A 147 -6.08 -3.70 12.83
C LEU A 147 -4.93 -3.29 13.74
N GLY A 148 -5.28 -3.02 14.98
CA GLY A 148 -4.35 -2.70 16.05
C GLY A 148 -3.93 -3.92 16.85
N ALA A 149 -3.18 -3.64 17.91
CA ALA A 149 -2.75 -4.63 18.89
C ALA A 149 -2.84 -4.07 20.31
N ILE A 150 -3.09 -4.95 21.27
CA ILE A 150 -3.00 -4.65 22.70
C ILE A 150 -2.00 -5.62 23.31
N GLY A 151 -1.03 -5.12 24.05
CA GLY A 151 0.01 -5.93 24.69
C GLY A 151 0.55 -5.26 25.94
N GLY A 152 1.46 -5.95 26.61
CA GLY A 152 2.07 -5.47 27.83
C GLY A 152 2.97 -6.51 28.46
N LEU A 153 3.30 -6.26 29.73
CA LEU A 153 4.20 -7.05 30.54
C LEU A 153 3.51 -7.49 31.83
N ALA A 154 3.58 -8.78 32.16
CA ALA A 154 3.42 -9.22 33.55
C ALA A 154 4.80 -9.31 34.18
N TRP A 155 5.03 -8.65 35.32
CA TRP A 155 6.35 -8.63 35.98
C TRP A 155 6.28 -8.87 37.48
N HIS A 156 7.40 -9.36 38.00
CA HIS A 156 7.64 -9.48 39.43
C HIS A 156 7.98 -8.10 39.99
N ASP A 157 7.08 -7.52 40.76
CA ASP A 157 7.32 -6.27 41.49
C ASP A 157 8.02 -6.63 42.82
N LEU A 158 9.28 -6.24 42.94
CA LEU A 158 10.21 -6.73 43.95
C LEU A 158 10.44 -5.68 45.03
N CYS A 159 9.99 -5.98 46.24
CA CYS A 159 10.42 -5.25 47.43
C CYS A 159 11.32 -6.13 48.31
N ALA A 160 12.63 -5.83 48.28
CA ALA A 160 13.66 -6.56 49.03
C ALA A 160 14.20 -5.75 50.21
N PRO A 161 13.46 -5.61 51.33
CA PRO A 161 13.98 -4.92 52.50
C PRO A 161 15.12 -5.70 53.15
N PRO A 162 16.17 -5.01 53.65
CA PRO A 162 17.29 -5.69 54.30
C PRO A 162 16.82 -6.47 55.53
N TRP A 163 17.36 -7.68 55.70
CA TRP A 163 17.11 -8.52 56.87
C TRP A 163 17.48 -7.77 58.17
N GLY A 164 16.50 -7.55 59.07
CA GLY A 164 16.74 -6.93 60.37
C GLY A 164 15.80 -5.77 60.67
N GLU A 165 16.32 -4.73 61.32
CA GLU A 165 15.55 -3.50 61.55
C GLU A 165 15.27 -2.82 60.20
N ALA A 166 13.98 -2.58 59.92
CA ALA A 166 13.56 -1.85 58.75
C ALA A 166 14.28 -0.49 58.71
N PRO A 167 14.89 -0.09 57.57
CA PRO A 167 15.48 1.23 57.44
C PRO A 167 14.47 2.34 57.76
N PRO A 168 14.91 3.56 58.11
CA PRO A 168 14.00 4.67 58.38
C PRO A 168 13.28 5.21 57.12
N SER A 169 13.63 4.70 55.93
CA SER A 169 13.01 5.05 54.64
C SER A 169 12.91 3.79 53.78
N PRO A 170 11.87 3.67 52.94
CA PRO A 170 11.73 2.55 52.01
C PRO A 170 12.95 2.39 51.09
N PRO A 171 13.45 1.15 50.90
CA PRO A 171 14.37 0.80 49.82
C PRO A 171 13.76 1.08 48.42
N GLU A 172 14.59 0.98 47.38
CA GLU A 172 14.11 0.93 45.98
C GLU A 172 13.17 -0.27 45.80
N GLY A 173 12.12 -0.12 44.99
CA GLY A 173 11.05 -1.11 44.83
C GLY A 173 10.03 -1.18 45.98
N CYS A 174 10.27 -0.48 47.10
CA CYS A 174 9.43 -0.60 48.29
C CYS A 174 8.64 0.68 48.63
N VAL A 175 7.43 0.51 49.17
CA VAL A 175 6.64 1.55 49.84
C VAL A 175 6.20 1.10 51.24
N GLU A 176 5.91 2.03 52.14
CA GLU A 176 5.43 1.69 53.49
C GLU A 176 4.01 1.12 53.43
N SER A 177 3.83 -0.10 53.94
CA SER A 177 2.50 -0.71 54.03
C SER A 177 1.73 -0.18 55.25
N SER A 178 0.40 -0.08 55.12
CA SER A 178 -0.50 0.38 56.19
C SER A 178 -0.49 -0.52 57.45
N GLY A 179 -0.09 -1.79 57.31
CA GLY A 179 0.08 -2.75 58.41
C GLY A 179 1.42 -2.68 59.13
N GLY A 180 2.32 -1.81 58.69
CA GLY A 180 3.74 -1.79 59.07
C GLY A 180 4.57 -2.74 58.21
N GLY A 181 5.81 -2.36 57.92
CA GLY A 181 6.69 -3.05 56.97
C GLY A 181 6.71 -2.38 55.59
N TYR A 182 7.19 -3.11 54.59
CA TYR A 182 7.25 -2.66 53.20
C TYR A 182 6.53 -3.62 52.28
N GLU A 183 5.94 -3.08 51.22
CA GLU A 183 5.32 -3.79 50.09
C GLU A 183 5.88 -3.23 48.78
N ALA A 184 5.75 -3.98 47.68
CA ALA A 184 6.24 -3.53 46.39
C ALA A 184 5.45 -2.33 45.83
N ASN A 185 6.12 -1.49 45.03
CA ASN A 185 5.70 -0.11 44.81
C ASN A 185 4.81 0.11 43.57
N GLY A 186 4.60 -0.93 42.77
CA GLY A 186 3.83 -0.91 41.52
C GLY A 186 4.56 -0.23 40.36
N ILE A 187 5.88 -0.03 40.44
CA ILE A 187 6.70 0.63 39.42
C ILE A 187 7.68 -0.39 38.87
N LEU A 188 7.62 -0.64 37.56
CA LEU A 188 8.58 -1.51 36.89
C LEU A 188 10.00 -0.91 36.93
N GLU A 189 10.91 -1.56 37.64
CA GLU A 189 12.30 -1.13 37.78
C GLU A 189 13.31 -1.94 36.97
N PRO A 190 14.48 -1.35 36.63
CA PRO A 190 15.55 -2.08 35.98
C PRO A 190 16.06 -3.25 36.83
N GLY A 191 15.80 -4.48 36.36
CA GLY A 191 16.23 -5.71 37.03
C GLY A 191 15.07 -6.53 37.56
N GLU A 192 13.87 -5.99 37.58
CA GLU A 192 12.65 -6.75 37.85
C GLU A 192 12.33 -7.69 36.69
N PRO A 193 12.26 -9.01 36.93
CA PRO A 193 12.02 -9.98 35.88
C PRO A 193 10.54 -10.04 35.50
N GLY A 194 10.26 -10.29 34.21
CA GLY A 194 8.93 -10.66 33.77
C GLY A 194 8.50 -12.04 34.28
N ILE A 195 7.18 -12.26 34.34
CA ILE A 195 6.56 -13.50 34.80
C ILE A 195 6.11 -14.33 33.59
N PRO A 196 6.80 -15.42 33.23
CA PRO A 196 6.43 -16.24 32.09
C PRO A 196 5.27 -17.19 32.39
N GLY A 197 4.48 -17.51 31.36
CA GLY A 197 3.44 -18.54 31.43
C GLY A 197 2.10 -18.10 32.03
N VAL A 198 1.93 -16.82 32.34
CA VAL A 198 0.68 -16.26 32.88
C VAL A 198 -0.36 -16.16 31.77
N LEU A 199 -1.54 -16.73 32.01
CA LEU A 199 -2.71 -16.61 31.14
C LEU A 199 -3.38 -15.24 31.34
N ILE A 200 -3.41 -14.46 30.27
CA ILE A 200 -4.07 -13.16 30.15
C ILE A 200 -5.37 -13.32 29.37
N ALA A 201 -6.47 -12.75 29.85
CA ALA A 201 -7.77 -12.77 29.18
C ALA A 201 -8.13 -11.39 28.60
N LEU A 202 -8.71 -11.40 27.40
CA LEU A 202 -9.25 -10.23 26.73
C LEU A 202 -10.78 -10.31 26.68
N GLY A 203 -11.45 -9.18 26.92
CA GLY A 203 -12.88 -8.99 26.75
C GLY A 203 -13.22 -7.70 26.00
N VAL A 204 -14.45 -7.62 25.49
CA VAL A 204 -14.96 -6.40 24.82
C VAL A 204 -15.61 -5.48 25.86
N GLY A 205 -15.34 -4.18 25.76
CA GLY A 205 -15.88 -3.14 26.64
C GLY A 205 -15.04 -2.91 27.90
N ASP A 206 -15.60 -2.16 28.85
CA ASP A 206 -14.96 -1.85 30.13
C ASP A 206 -14.77 -3.10 31.00
N CYS A 207 -13.75 -3.09 31.86
CA CYS A 207 -13.60 -4.12 32.89
C CYS A 207 -14.73 -4.06 33.95
N PRO A 208 -15.18 -5.22 34.47
CA PRO A 208 -14.73 -6.57 34.14
C PRO A 208 -15.39 -7.11 32.85
N SER A 209 -14.59 -7.65 31.94
CA SER A 209 -15.05 -8.34 30.72
C SER A 209 -13.99 -9.34 30.25
N THR A 210 -14.42 -10.52 29.78
CA THR A 210 -13.53 -11.62 29.32
C THR A 210 -14.18 -12.39 28.17
N GLY A 211 -13.43 -13.29 27.52
CA GLY A 211 -13.96 -14.29 26.60
C GLY A 211 -13.91 -13.90 25.11
N LEU A 212 -13.21 -12.81 24.77
CA LEU A 212 -12.87 -12.49 23.38
C LEU A 212 -11.69 -13.32 22.90
N ASP A 213 -10.59 -13.28 23.65
CA ASP A 213 -9.34 -13.98 23.34
C ASP A 213 -8.50 -14.23 24.60
N THR A 214 -7.43 -15.02 24.48
CA THR A 214 -6.46 -15.28 25.56
C THR A 214 -5.02 -15.29 25.04
N ALA A 215 -4.08 -14.78 25.82
CA ALA A 215 -2.65 -14.84 25.56
C ALA A 215 -1.91 -15.47 26.75
N ILE A 216 -0.74 -16.06 26.51
CA ILE A 216 0.15 -16.56 27.57
C ILE A 216 1.41 -15.72 27.51
N THR A 217 1.89 -15.23 28.66
CA THR A 217 3.11 -14.42 28.70
C THR A 217 4.35 -15.22 28.28
N ASP A 218 5.20 -14.60 27.47
CA ASP A 218 6.44 -15.17 26.97
C ASP A 218 7.53 -15.24 28.05
N GLY A 219 8.71 -15.74 27.68
CA GLY A 219 9.83 -15.97 28.61
C GLY A 219 10.31 -14.71 29.36
N ASP A 220 10.05 -13.54 28.81
CA ASP A 220 10.34 -12.23 29.39
C ASP A 220 9.12 -11.56 30.04
N GLY A 221 7.98 -12.25 30.16
CA GLY A 221 6.74 -11.75 30.73
C GLY A 221 5.83 -10.98 29.77
N SER A 222 6.25 -10.79 28.51
CA SER A 222 5.47 -10.02 27.53
C SER A 222 4.28 -10.80 26.97
N TYR A 223 3.22 -10.12 26.54
CA TYR A 223 2.09 -10.72 25.82
C TYR A 223 1.52 -9.76 24.77
N VAL A 224 0.81 -10.30 23.77
CA VAL A 224 0.14 -9.50 22.74
C VAL A 224 -1.14 -10.16 22.23
N PHE A 225 -2.16 -9.34 22.03
CA PHE A 225 -3.37 -9.60 21.25
C PHE A 225 -3.28 -8.79 19.96
N ALA A 226 -3.12 -9.48 18.82
CA ALA A 226 -3.02 -8.86 17.51
C ALA A 226 -4.38 -8.85 16.80
N GLU A 227 -4.43 -8.17 15.65
CA GLU A 227 -5.58 -8.20 14.74
C GLU A 227 -6.89 -7.65 15.35
N LEU A 228 -6.77 -6.66 16.24
CA LEU A 228 -7.91 -6.06 16.93
C LEU A 228 -8.49 -4.86 16.15
N GLY A 229 -9.81 -4.79 16.03
CA GLY A 229 -10.46 -3.57 15.53
C GLY A 229 -10.38 -2.41 16.53
N ALA A 230 -10.64 -1.19 16.07
CA ALA A 230 -10.82 -0.06 16.98
C ALA A 230 -11.98 -0.32 17.95
N GLY A 231 -11.79 -0.02 19.23
CA GLY A 231 -12.79 -0.32 20.25
C GLY A 231 -12.27 -0.17 21.68
N THR A 232 -13.14 -0.46 22.65
CA THR A 232 -12.76 -0.54 24.06
C THR A 232 -12.68 -2.00 24.47
N TYR A 233 -11.64 -2.34 25.22
CA TYR A 233 -11.32 -3.69 25.64
C TYR A 233 -10.98 -3.74 27.13
N CYS A 234 -11.21 -4.89 27.74
CA CYS A 234 -10.74 -5.21 29.08
C CYS A 234 -9.65 -6.28 28.98
N VAL A 235 -8.47 -5.98 29.51
CA VAL A 235 -7.41 -6.96 29.71
C VAL A 235 -7.38 -7.34 31.19
N SER A 236 -7.34 -8.62 31.50
CA SER A 236 -7.40 -9.09 32.89
C SER A 236 -6.63 -10.37 33.13
N ILE A 237 -6.17 -10.54 34.36
CA ILE A 237 -5.52 -11.73 34.86
C ILE A 237 -6.30 -12.21 36.07
N ASP A 238 -6.80 -13.44 36.03
CA ASP A 238 -7.34 -14.12 37.20
C ASP A 238 -6.22 -14.95 37.84
N PRO A 239 -5.68 -14.56 39.02
CA PRO A 239 -4.63 -15.32 39.68
C PRO A 239 -5.13 -16.65 40.26
N LEU A 240 -6.45 -16.85 40.33
CA LEU A 240 -7.09 -18.10 40.77
C LEU A 240 -7.54 -18.98 39.58
N ASP A 241 -7.22 -18.60 38.33
CA ASP A 241 -7.35 -19.52 37.22
C ASP A 241 -6.36 -20.69 37.41
N GLY A 242 -6.77 -21.92 37.11
CA GLY A 242 -5.93 -23.11 37.33
C GLY A 242 -4.60 -23.09 36.58
N THR A 243 -4.47 -22.28 35.52
CA THR A 243 -3.21 -22.05 34.80
C THR A 243 -2.29 -21.10 35.57
N ASN A 244 -2.87 -20.11 36.24
CA ASN A 244 -2.17 -19.02 36.93
C ASN A 244 -1.88 -19.32 38.40
N GLU A 245 -2.70 -20.14 39.06
CA GLU A 245 -2.59 -20.42 40.50
C GLU A 245 -1.17 -20.83 40.91
N SER A 246 -0.55 -21.75 40.14
CA SER A 246 0.79 -22.25 40.44
C SER A 246 1.93 -21.28 40.14
N ILE A 247 1.63 -20.19 39.42
CA ILE A 247 2.59 -19.18 38.98
C ILE A 247 2.54 -17.97 39.90
N LEU A 248 1.34 -17.46 40.21
CA LEU A 248 1.15 -16.21 40.91
C LEU A 248 0.97 -16.40 42.42
N ILE A 249 0.29 -17.45 42.87
CA ILE A 249 -0.01 -17.62 44.30
C ILE A 249 1.18 -18.26 45.04
N PRO A 250 1.58 -17.74 46.22
CA PRO A 250 1.02 -16.59 46.93
C PRO A 250 1.62 -15.25 46.48
N GLY A 251 0.77 -14.23 46.45
CA GLY A 251 1.14 -12.86 46.10
C GLY A 251 -0.07 -11.93 46.01
N GLY A 252 0.14 -10.71 45.52
CA GLY A 252 -0.90 -9.71 45.31
C GLY A 252 -0.55 -8.72 44.19
N TRP A 253 -1.58 -8.05 43.65
CA TRP A 253 -1.42 -7.04 42.60
C TRP A 253 -0.91 -5.73 43.19
N THR A 254 0.09 -5.16 42.53
CA THR A 254 0.62 -3.83 42.83
C THR A 254 0.34 -2.82 41.72
N TYR A 255 0.17 -3.31 40.48
CA TYR A 255 -0.15 -2.50 39.31
C TYR A 255 -1.18 -3.24 38.41
N PRO A 256 -2.14 -2.54 37.75
CA PRO A 256 -2.31 -1.08 37.61
C PRO A 256 -2.76 -0.33 38.88
N ALA A 257 -3.27 -1.03 39.88
CA ALA A 257 -3.50 -0.52 41.21
C ALA A 257 -3.47 -1.68 42.20
N LEU A 258 -3.31 -1.38 43.50
CA LEU A 258 -3.36 -2.38 44.56
C LEU A 258 -4.63 -3.22 44.46
N ASP A 259 -4.46 -4.55 44.48
CA ASP A 259 -5.51 -5.56 44.37
C ASP A 259 -6.34 -5.51 43.05
N VAL A 260 -5.85 -4.82 42.01
CA VAL A 260 -6.52 -4.73 40.71
C VAL A 260 -5.70 -5.47 39.64
N GLY A 261 -6.19 -6.61 39.19
CA GLY A 261 -5.61 -7.42 38.10
C GLY A 261 -6.25 -7.21 36.74
N SER A 262 -6.73 -6.00 36.43
CA SER A 262 -7.40 -5.70 35.15
C SER A 262 -7.26 -4.23 34.71
N ALA A 263 -7.22 -3.99 33.41
CA ALA A 263 -7.13 -2.67 32.80
C ALA A 263 -8.11 -2.50 31.62
N THR A 264 -8.83 -1.37 31.59
CA THR A 264 -9.63 -0.97 30.42
C THR A 264 -8.76 -0.18 29.45
N VAL A 265 -8.78 -0.56 28.18
CA VAL A 265 -7.97 0.03 27.09
C VAL A 265 -8.89 0.51 25.97
N THR A 266 -8.66 1.71 25.43
CA THR A 266 -9.34 2.20 24.22
C THR A 266 -8.36 2.19 23.07
N LEU A 267 -8.59 1.31 22.10
CA LEU A 267 -7.75 1.11 20.93
C LEU A 267 -8.29 1.94 19.75
N ALA A 268 -7.47 2.85 19.23
CA ALA A 268 -7.78 3.54 17.98
C ALA A 268 -7.53 2.62 16.76
N GLU A 269 -8.07 3.00 15.61
CA GLU A 269 -7.89 2.22 14.37
C GLU A 269 -6.40 2.12 14.00
N GLY A 270 -5.91 0.90 13.84
CA GLY A 270 -4.51 0.60 13.53
C GLY A 270 -3.49 0.92 14.62
N ALA A 271 -3.94 1.27 15.83
CA ALA A 271 -3.04 1.62 16.93
C ALA A 271 -2.45 0.39 17.63
N GLU A 272 -1.29 0.57 18.26
CA GLU A 272 -0.69 -0.43 19.13
C GLU A 272 -0.62 0.15 20.54
N GLU A 273 -1.29 -0.50 21.50
CA GLU A 273 -1.27 -0.15 22.92
C GLU A 273 -0.51 -1.27 23.66
N LEU A 274 0.81 -1.11 23.79
CA LEU A 274 1.73 -2.17 24.25
C LEU A 274 2.23 -1.99 25.69
N ASP A 275 1.71 -0.99 26.41
CA ASP A 275 2.10 -0.67 27.80
C ASP A 275 0.96 -1.03 28.79
N VAL A 276 0.24 -2.13 28.53
CA VAL A 276 -0.85 -2.60 29.39
C VAL A 276 -0.29 -3.61 30.39
N ASP A 277 0.39 -3.11 31.41
CA ASP A 277 1.22 -3.96 32.26
C ASP A 277 0.51 -4.42 33.54
N PHE A 278 1.03 -5.47 34.19
CA PHE A 278 0.56 -6.02 35.46
C PHE A 278 1.70 -6.37 36.41
N GLY A 279 1.75 -5.69 37.55
CA GLY A 279 2.78 -5.87 38.59
C GLY A 279 2.29 -6.78 39.70
N TRP A 280 3.10 -7.78 40.05
CA TRP A 280 2.76 -8.78 41.06
C TRP A 280 3.87 -8.95 42.09
N ASP A 281 3.52 -8.75 43.36
CA ASP A 281 4.40 -8.94 44.52
C ASP A 281 4.16 -10.32 45.15
N HIS A 282 5.21 -11.14 45.22
CA HIS A 282 5.13 -12.46 45.85
C HIS A 282 5.44 -12.39 47.35
N GLN A 283 4.51 -12.89 48.17
CA GLN A 283 4.59 -12.80 49.64
C GLN A 283 5.81 -13.47 50.31
N PHE A 284 6.56 -14.33 49.60
CA PHE A 284 7.68 -15.08 50.17
C PHE A 284 8.93 -15.15 49.27
N LEU A 285 9.01 -14.32 48.23
CA LEU A 285 10.25 -14.19 47.46
C LEU A 285 11.13 -13.11 48.10
N PRO A 286 12.46 -13.32 48.18
CA PRO A 286 13.39 -12.35 48.73
C PRO A 286 13.56 -11.12 47.83
#